data_AF-A0A1S3JSU4-F1
#
_entry.id   AF-A0A1S3JSU4-F1
#
_cell.length_a   1.000
_cell.length_b   1.000
_cell.length_c   1.000
_cell.angle_alpha   90.00
_cell.angle_beta   90.00
_cell.angle_gamma   90.00
#
_symmetry.space_group_name_H-M   'P 1'
#
loop_
_entity.id
_entity.type
_entity.pdbx_description
1 polymer ?
#
loop_
_entity_poly.entity_id
_entity_poly.type
_entity_poly.pdbx_seq_one_letter_code
_entity_poly.pdbx_strand_id
1 'polypeptide(L)' 'MNRLFGRGKPKQPPPDLNECVANIDSRGESIEKKISKLDQELKKYKDQMAKMRNGPSKNMVKQKAMRVLKQKKM' A
#
# COMPACT_ATOMS: atom_id res chain seq x y z
N MET A 1 -3.28 33.23 36.86
CA MET A 1 -4.53 32.44 36.90
C MET A 1 -4.87 31.90 35.50
N ASN A 2 -4.10 30.96 34.96
CA ASN A 2 -4.41 30.29 33.69
C ASN A 2 -4.57 28.80 33.96
N ARG A 3 -5.84 28.39 34.12
CA ARG A 3 -6.25 27.03 34.51
C ARG A 3 -5.87 26.05 33.39
N LEU A 4 -4.98 25.13 33.71
CA LEU A 4 -4.40 24.10 32.84
C LEU A 4 -5.42 23.05 32.34
N PHE A 5 -6.65 23.09 32.83
CA PHE A 5 -7.73 22.19 32.45
C PHE A 5 -8.98 23.00 32.09
N GLY A 6 -9.52 22.76 30.88
CA GLY A 6 -10.77 23.41 30.42
C GLY A 6 -10.64 24.41 29.28
N ARG A 7 -9.46 24.60 28.67
CA ARG A 7 -9.42 25.20 27.33
C ARG A 7 -10.07 24.21 26.36
N GLY A 8 -11.29 24.51 25.90
CA GLY A 8 -11.90 23.80 24.79
C GLY A 8 -10.91 23.73 23.63
N LYS A 9 -10.85 22.58 22.94
CA LYS A 9 -9.94 22.40 21.82
C LYS A 9 -10.04 23.63 20.90
N PRO A 10 -8.90 24.20 20.44
CA PRO A 10 -8.96 25.30 19.48
C PRO A 10 -9.89 24.87 18.35
N LYS A 11 -10.85 25.74 18.03
CA LYS A 11 -11.90 25.47 17.03
C LYS A 11 -11.17 25.11 15.73
N GLN A 12 -11.05 23.82 15.45
CA GLN A 12 -10.41 23.37 14.22
C GLN A 12 -11.15 24.02 13.07
N PRO A 13 -10.46 24.40 11.98
CA PRO A 13 -11.14 24.91 10.81
C PRO A 13 -12.27 23.93 10.46
N PRO A 14 -13.46 24.46 10.10
CA PRO A 14 -14.55 23.61 9.68
C PRO A 14 -14.04 22.65 8.60
N PRO A 15 -14.54 21.40 8.56
CA PRO A 15 -14.08 20.41 7.58
C PRO A 15 -14.11 21.03 6.18
N ASP A 16 -12.94 21.13 5.55
CA ASP A 16 -12.77 21.71 4.23
C ASP A 16 -12.89 20.60 3.18
N LEU A 17 -13.79 20.81 2.21
CA LEU A 17 -13.95 19.90 1.09
C LEU A 17 -12.64 19.74 0.31
N ASN A 18 -11.81 20.78 0.24
CA ASN A 18 -10.51 20.72 -0.43
C ASN A 18 -9.53 19.79 0.31
N GLU A 19 -9.54 19.79 1.64
CA GLU A 19 -8.72 18.88 2.44
C GLU A 19 -9.20 17.43 2.26
N CYS A 20 -10.51 17.20 2.18
CA CYS A 20 -11.06 15.89 1.84
C CYS A 20 -10.63 15.40 0.45
N VAL A 21 -10.67 16.26 -0.57
CA VAL A 21 -10.20 15.94 -1.93
C VAL A 21 -8.71 15.59 -1.92
N ALA A 22 -7.87 16.43 -1.31
CA ALA A 22 -6.43 16.16 -1.22
C ALA A 22 -6.10 14.84 -0.49
N ASN A 23 -6.87 14.52 0.56
CA ASN A 23 -6.72 13.24 1.27
C ASN A 23 -7.14 12.04 0.40
N ILE A 24 -8.15 12.19 -0.46
CA ILE A 24 -8.56 11.12 -1.39
C ILE A 24 -7.51 10.93 -2.48
N ASP A 25 -7.02 12.02 -3.08
CA ASP A 25 -6.01 11.98 -4.13
C ASP A 25 -4.70 11.35 -3.63
N SER A 26 -4.22 11.76 -2.46
CA SER A 26 -3.00 11.18 -1.85
C SER A 26 -3.14 9.69 -1.54
N ARG A 27 -4.33 9.23 -1.15
CA ARG A 27 -4.63 7.80 -0.97
C ARG A 27 -4.67 7.06 -2.30
N GLY A 28 -5.28 7.65 -3.33
CA GLY A 28 -5.31 7.12 -4.69
C GLY A 28 -3.90 6.90 -5.22
N GLU A 29 -3.07 7.93 -5.20
CA GLU A 29 -1.66 7.83 -5.62
C GLU A 29 -0.87 6.79 -4.84
N SER A 30 -1.09 6.70 -3.52
CA SER A 30 -0.39 5.74 -2.67
C SER A 30 -0.76 4.30 -3.01
N ILE A 31 -2.04 4.05 -3.30
CA ILE A 31 -2.55 2.75 -3.72
C ILE A 31 -2.00 2.39 -5.11
N GLU A 32 -2.03 3.32 -6.07
CA GLU A 32 -1.48 3.10 -7.42
C GLU A 32 0.02 2.78 -7.38
N LYS A 33 0.81 3.55 -6.61
CA LYS A 33 2.24 3.29 -6.41
C LYS A 33 2.48 1.91 -5.79
N LYS A 34 1.64 1.47 -4.84
CA LYS A 34 1.73 0.14 -4.23
C LYS A 34 1.40 -0.97 -5.23
N ILE A 35 0.32 -0.83 -6.00
CA ILE A 35 -0.07 -1.78 -7.03
C ILE A 35 1.04 -1.93 -8.08
N SER A 36 1.57 -0.81 -8.57
CA SER A 36 2.67 -0.80 -9.55
C SER A 36 3.91 -1.54 -9.05
N LYS A 37 4.30 -1.34 -7.78
CA LYS A 37 5.41 -2.09 -7.15
C LYS A 37 5.13 -3.59 -7.07
N LEU A 38 3.94 -3.99 -6.63
CA LEU A 38 3.55 -5.40 -6.56
C LEU A 38 3.57 -6.05 -7.96
N ASP A 39 3.11 -5.33 -8.99
CA ASP A 39 3.13 -5.83 -10.37
C ASP A 39 4.53 -6.02 -10.94
N GLN A 40 5.44 -5.09 -10.64
CA GLN A 40 6.85 -5.24 -10.99
C GLN A 40 7.47 -6.46 -10.32
N GLU A 41 7.15 -6.71 -9.04
CA GLU A 41 7.65 -7.87 -8.30
C GLU A 41 7.10 -9.19 -8.86
N LEU A 42 5.81 -9.24 -9.19
CA LEU A 42 5.18 -10.40 -9.82
C LEU A 42 5.78 -10.72 -11.18
N LYS A 43 6.09 -9.68 -11.99
CA LYS A 43 6.76 -9.86 -13.27
C LYS A 43 8.14 -10.49 -13.08
N LYS A 44 8.93 -10.01 -12.12
CA LYS A 44 10.24 -10.60 -11.78
C LYS A 44 10.13 -12.06 -11.38
N TYR A 45 9.16 -12.42 -10.54
CA TYR A 45 8.96 -13.83 -10.16
C TYR A 45 8.53 -14.69 -11.33
N LYS A 46 7.69 -14.18 -12.25
CA LYS A 46 7.30 -14.89 -13.47
C LYS A 46 8.52 -15.19 -14.34
N ASP A 47 9.36 -14.20 -14.59
CA ASP A 47 10.56 -14.33 -15.42
C ASP A 47 11.59 -15.26 -14.76
N GLN A 48 11.74 -15.17 -13.44
CA GLN A 48 12.60 -16.06 -12.67
C GLN A 48 12.11 -17.52 -12.77
N MET A 49 10.83 -17.79 -12.56
CA MET A 49 10.27 -19.14 -12.65
C MET A 49 10.36 -19.73 -14.07
N ALA A 50 10.28 -18.90 -15.11
CA ALA A 50 10.41 -19.35 -16.50
C ALA A 50 11.80 -19.93 -16.79
N LYS A 51 12.85 -19.38 -16.17
CA LYS A 51 14.25 -19.83 -16.32
C LYS A 51 14.64 -20.97 -15.39
N MET A 52 13.77 -21.32 -14.43
CA MET A 52 14.07 -22.35 -13.43
C MET A 52 13.54 -23.73 -13.84
N ARG A 53 14.39 -24.75 -13.64
CA ARG A 53 13.98 -26.16 -13.69
C ARG A 53 12.98 -26.46 -12.56
N ASN A 54 12.06 -27.37 -12.83
CA ASN A 54 11.09 -27.81 -11.83
C ASN A 54 11.82 -28.48 -10.66
N GLY A 55 11.53 -28.02 -9.44
CA GLY A 55 12.20 -28.49 -8.22
C GLY A 55 11.90 -27.61 -7.00
N PRO A 56 12.48 -27.94 -5.83
CA PRO A 56 12.22 -27.26 -4.57
C PRO A 56 12.41 -25.73 -4.65
N SER A 57 13.46 -25.27 -5.33
CA SER A 57 13.75 -23.84 -5.49
C SER A 57 12.65 -23.10 -6.27
N LYS A 58 12.07 -23.71 -7.31
CA LYS A 58 10.96 -23.12 -8.08
C LYS A 58 9.68 -23.06 -7.26
N ASN A 59 9.43 -24.04 -6.40
CA ASN A 59 8.29 -24.04 -5.48
C ASN A 59 8.38 -22.91 -4.45
N MET A 60 9.58 -22.60 -3.94
CA MET A 60 9.79 -21.46 -3.05
C MET A 60 9.48 -20.13 -3.74
N VAL A 61 9.93 -19.94 -4.98
CA VAL A 61 9.62 -18.72 -5.77
C VAL A 61 8.13 -18.63 -6.05
N LYS A 62 7.47 -19.74 -6.38
CA LYS A 62 6.00 -19.80 -6.55
C LYS A 62 5.27 -19.40 -5.27
N GLN A 63 5.70 -19.89 -4.11
CA GLN A 63 5.11 -19.49 -2.82
C GLN A 63 5.26 -18.00 -2.54
N LYS A 64 6.43 -17.41 -2.82
CA LYS A 64 6.64 -15.96 -2.71
C LYS A 64 5.72 -15.18 -3.65
N ALA A 65 5.63 -15.57 -4.92
CA ALA A 65 4.73 -14.97 -5.89
C ALA A 65 3.25 -15.04 -5.46
N MET A 66 2.82 -16.17 -4.87
CA MET A 66 1.46 -16.33 -4.35
C MET A 66 1.15 -15.38 -3.18
N ARG A 67 2.13 -15.06 -2.33
CA ARG A 67 1.94 -14.07 -1.25
C ARG A 67 1.75 -12.67 -1.83
N VAL A 68 2.55 -12.30 -2.82
CA VAL A 68 2.44 -10.99 -3.50
C VAL A 68 1.12 -10.87 -4.27
N LEU A 69 0.66 -11.94 -4.93
CA LEU A 69 -0.66 -11.97 -5.57
C LEU A 69 -1.80 -11.75 -4.56
N LYS A 70 -1.71 -12.36 -3.37
CA LYS A 70 -2.68 -12.12 -2.30
C LYS A 70 -2.66 -10.67 -1.82
N GLN A 71 -1.48 -10.06 -1.69
CA GLN A 71 -1.32 -8.65 -1.31
C GLN A 71 -1.83 -7.67 -2.37
N LYS A 72 -1.86 -8.06 -3.65
CA LYS A 72 -2.46 -7.26 -4.72
C LYS A 72 -3.99 -7.37 -4.74
N LYS A 73 -4.54 -8.53 -4.33
CA LYS A 73 -5.97 -8.81 -4.35
C LYS A 73 -6.72 -8.26 -3.12
N MET A 74 -6.03 -8.18 -1.97
CA MET A 74 -6.52 -7.46 -0.78
C MET A 74 -6.24 -5.97 -0.89
#